data_AF-A0A183DKN8-F1
#
_entry.id   AF-A0A183DKN8-F1
#
_cell.length_a   1.000
_cell.length_b   1.000
_cell.length_c   1.000
_cell.angle_alpha   90.00
_cell.angle_beta   90.00
_cell.angle_gamma   90.00
#
_symmetry.space_group_name_H-M   'P 1'
#
loop_
_entity.id
_entity.type
_entity.pdbx_description
1 polymer ?
#
loop_
_entity_poly.entity_id
_entity_poly.type
_entity_poly.pdbx_seq_one_letter_code
_entity_poly.pdbx_strand_id
1 'polypeptide(L)'
;MFISDYRIILKTCGTTRLLHTIGRLLHLAKLYSNLSSVVSVFYSRKNFMRPEKQPYPHSSFDSEIDFLESYFTGGFAYCLGPVNQDRWFLYTMVAPQAALPYPDHTLEILMTEIPDEVVALFSRNVCLDGADCRMVVLIH
;
A
#
# COMPACT_ATOMS: atom_id res chain seq x y z
N MET A 1 8.82 3.67 3.18
CA MET A 1 8.35 3.12 4.46
C MET A 1 8.37 4.25 5.47
N PHE A 2 7.30 4.39 6.25
CA PHE A 2 7.19 5.40 7.31
C PHE A 2 6.84 4.71 8.62
N ILE A 3 7.50 5.13 9.71
CA ILE A 3 7.31 4.59 11.06
C ILE A 3 7.15 5.78 12.02
N SER A 4 6.08 5.77 12.81
CA SER A 4 5.85 6.66 13.95
C SER A 4 5.47 5.83 15.18
N ASP A 5 5.27 6.48 16.33
CA ASP A 5 5.09 5.82 17.64
C ASP A 5 4.12 4.62 17.63
N TYR A 6 2.99 4.77 16.93
CA TYR A 6 1.93 3.75 16.88
C TYR A 6 1.44 3.44 15.46
N ARG A 7 2.19 3.81 14.42
CA ARG A 7 1.77 3.62 13.01
C ARG A 7 2.95 3.23 12.12
N ILE A 8 2.72 2.23 11.27
CA ILE A 8 3.64 1.83 10.22
C ILE A 8 2.90 1.93 8.88
N ILE A 9 3.50 2.61 7.91
CA ILE A 9 3.04 2.67 6.52
C ILE A 9 4.11 2.04 5.63
N LEU A 10 3.76 0.90 5.04
CA LEU A 10 4.62 0.17 4.11
C LEU A 10 3.93 0.10 2.74
N LYS A 11 4.61 0.64 1.72
CA LYS A 11 4.19 0.60 0.32
C LYS A 11 5.32 0.00 -0.50
N THR A 12 5.01 -1.04 -1.26
CA THR A 12 5.94 -1.71 -2.16
C THR A 12 5.31 -1.84 -3.54
N CYS A 13 6.11 -2.11 -4.56
CA CYS A 13 5.65 -2.34 -5.93
C CYS A 13 6.31 -3.58 -6.54
N GLY A 14 6.05 -3.84 -7.82
CA GLY A 14 6.57 -5.01 -8.53
C GLY A 14 5.90 -6.30 -8.08
N THR A 15 6.72 -7.33 -7.78
CA THR A 15 6.28 -8.66 -7.32
C THR A 15 6.62 -8.89 -5.84
N THR A 16 6.81 -7.80 -5.09
CA THR A 16 7.16 -7.86 -3.66
C THR A 16 6.03 -8.49 -2.85
N ARG A 17 6.39 -9.42 -1.96
CA ARG A 17 5.46 -10.13 -1.08
C ARG A 17 5.14 -9.33 0.19
N LEU A 18 4.47 -8.19 0.05
CA LEU A 18 4.22 -7.26 1.16
C LEU A 18 3.56 -7.92 2.37
N LEU A 19 2.52 -8.73 2.17
CA LEU A 19 1.75 -9.32 3.28
C LEU A 19 2.58 -10.29 4.13
N HIS A 20 3.62 -10.91 3.57
CA HIS A 20 4.54 -11.76 4.33
C HIS A 20 5.34 -11.00 5.40
N THR A 21 5.38 -9.67 5.35
CA THR A 21 6.04 -8.86 6.37
C THR A 21 5.25 -8.78 7.68
N ILE A 22 3.93 -9.04 7.67
CA ILE A 22 3.03 -8.82 8.82
C ILE A 22 3.55 -9.52 10.07
N GLY A 23 3.77 -10.84 10.03
CA GLY A 23 4.24 -11.59 11.19
C GLY A 23 5.56 -11.04 11.78
N ARG A 24 6.49 -10.63 10.91
CA ARG A 24 7.76 -10.03 11.36
C ARG A 24 7.55 -8.64 11.96
N LEU A 25 6.70 -7.80 11.37
CA LEU A 25 6.38 -6.48 11.89
C LEU A 25 5.73 -6.56 13.27
N LEU A 26 4.74 -7.45 13.44
CA LEU A 26 4.08 -7.67 14.74
C LEU A 26 5.08 -8.16 15.80
N HIS A 27 5.96 -9.09 15.44
CA HIS A 27 7.01 -9.57 16.34
C HIS A 27 7.96 -8.44 16.77
N LEU A 28 8.42 -7.62 15.83
CA LEU A 28 9.32 -6.50 16.11
C LEU A 28 8.64 -5.41 16.96
N ALA A 29 7.38 -5.09 16.67
CA ALA A 29 6.60 -4.13 17.46
C ALA A 29 6.42 -4.61 18.91
N LYS A 30 6.18 -5.91 19.12
CA LYS A 30 6.12 -6.48 20.47
C LYS A 30 7.48 -6.45 21.17
N LEU A 31 8.54 -6.85 20.48
CA LEU A 31 9.87 -6.98 21.06
C LEU A 31 10.47 -5.62 21.45
N TYR A 32 10.39 -4.62 20.58
CA TYR A 32 11.08 -3.34 20.76
C TYR A 32 10.21 -2.22 21.31
N SER A 33 8.88 -2.31 21.14
CA SER A 33 7.95 -1.24 21.54
C SER A 33 6.88 -1.71 22.52
N ASN A 34 6.91 -2.98 22.95
CA ASN A 34 5.90 -3.62 23.81
C ASN A 34 4.45 -3.50 23.29
N LEU A 35 4.26 -3.32 21.98
CA LEU A 35 2.94 -3.25 21.37
C LEU A 35 2.44 -4.66 21.04
N SER A 36 1.37 -5.11 21.70
CA SER A 36 0.80 -6.45 21.53
C SER A 36 -0.56 -6.50 20.83
N SER A 37 -1.14 -5.33 20.51
CA SER A 37 -2.49 -5.24 19.98
C SER A 37 -2.50 -4.33 18.76
N VAL A 38 -3.18 -4.77 17.71
CA VAL A 38 -3.40 -3.96 16.50
C VAL A 38 -4.75 -3.29 16.61
N VAL A 39 -4.74 -1.97 16.54
CA VAL A 39 -5.93 -1.12 16.69
C VAL A 39 -6.65 -0.96 15.35
N SER A 40 -5.90 -0.85 14.26
CA SER A 40 -6.43 -0.73 12.92
C SER A 40 -5.49 -1.32 11.86
N VAL A 41 -6.06 -1.92 10.82
CA VAL A 41 -5.37 -2.40 9.63
C VAL A 41 -6.02 -1.77 8.41
N PHE A 42 -5.20 -1.27 7.50
CA PHE A 42 -5.61 -0.84 6.16
C PHE A 42 -4.65 -1.45 5.16
N TYR A 43 -5.13 -2.41 4.38
CA TYR A 43 -4.41 -2.97 3.25
C TYR A 43 -5.17 -2.60 1.98
N SER A 44 -4.53 -1.81 1.11
CA SER A 44 -5.16 -1.39 -0.14
C SER A 44 -4.23 -1.53 -1.33
N ARG A 45 -4.83 -1.70 -2.50
CA ARG A 45 -4.13 -1.62 -3.79
C ARG A 45 -5.10 -1.38 -4.94
N LYS A 46 -4.61 -0.76 -6.00
CA LYS A 46 -5.27 -0.79 -7.31
C LYS A 46 -5.23 -2.21 -7.90
N ASN A 47 -6.14 -2.51 -8.82
CA ASN A 47 -6.00 -3.68 -9.70
C ASN A 47 -4.64 -3.67 -10.40
N PHE A 48 -3.96 -4.83 -10.40
CA PHE A 48 -2.69 -4.98 -11.08
C PHE A 48 -2.89 -4.96 -12.60
N MET A 49 -1.92 -4.40 -13.32
CA MET A 49 -1.87 -4.51 -14.78
C MET A 49 -1.66 -5.96 -15.23
N ARG A 50 -0.95 -6.76 -14.43
CA ARG A 50 -0.63 -8.17 -14.69
C ARG A 50 -0.77 -9.02 -13.42
N PRO A 51 -2.01 -9.35 -13.00
CA PRO A 51 -2.26 -10.12 -11.78
C PRO A 51 -1.59 -11.49 -11.79
N GLU A 52 -1.46 -12.12 -12.95
CA GLU A 52 -0.89 -13.46 -13.14
C GLU A 52 0.60 -13.57 -12.77
N LYS A 53 1.30 -12.42 -12.68
CA LYS A 53 2.71 -12.36 -12.27
C LYS A 53 2.90 -12.27 -10.76
N GLN A 54 1.83 -12.05 -10.00
CA GLN A 54 1.94 -11.81 -8.58
C GLN A 54 2.09 -13.13 -7.83
N PRO A 55 3.11 -13.25 -6.95
CA PRO A 55 3.26 -14.44 -6.13
C PRO A 55 2.17 -14.51 -5.06
N TYR A 56 1.90 -15.71 -4.55
CA TYR A 56 1.09 -15.88 -3.34
C TYR A 56 1.58 -14.96 -2.20
N PRO A 57 0.68 -14.33 -1.43
CA PRO A 57 -0.79 -14.37 -1.52
C PRO A 57 -1.41 -13.36 -2.49
N HIS A 58 -0.60 -12.62 -3.25
CA HIS A 58 -1.01 -11.45 -4.03
C HIS A 58 -1.62 -11.77 -5.42
N SER A 59 -1.88 -13.04 -5.71
CA SER A 59 -2.43 -13.49 -7.00
C SER A 59 -3.91 -13.12 -7.20
N SER A 60 -4.66 -12.94 -6.11
CA SER A 60 -6.06 -12.49 -6.14
C SER A 60 -6.38 -11.72 -4.86
N PHE A 61 -7.42 -10.88 -4.88
CA PHE A 61 -7.83 -10.17 -3.66
C PHE A 61 -8.40 -11.13 -2.61
N ASP A 62 -9.10 -12.19 -3.03
CA ASP A 62 -9.60 -13.23 -2.12
C ASP A 62 -8.45 -13.92 -1.37
N SER A 63 -7.36 -14.27 -2.06
CA SER A 63 -6.20 -14.87 -1.41
C SER A 63 -5.50 -13.92 -0.44
N GLU A 64 -5.56 -12.61 -0.69
CA GLU A 64 -5.03 -11.59 0.21
C GLU A 64 -5.91 -11.44 1.45
N ILE A 65 -7.24 -11.51 1.30
CA ILE A 65 -8.21 -11.52 2.40
C ILE A 65 -7.97 -12.74 3.28
N ASP A 66 -7.90 -13.94 2.70
CA ASP A 66 -7.64 -15.18 3.44
C ASP A 66 -6.33 -15.12 4.24
N PHE A 67 -5.28 -14.55 3.63
CA PHE A 67 -4.01 -14.35 4.31
C PHE A 67 -4.14 -13.36 5.47
N LEU A 68 -4.85 -12.24 5.28
CA LEU A 68 -5.05 -11.22 6.31
C LEU A 68 -5.90 -11.74 7.47
N GLU A 69 -6.97 -12.50 7.20
CA GLU A 69 -7.83 -13.11 8.23
C GLU A 69 -7.09 -14.14 9.09
N SER A 70 -5.98 -14.71 8.59
CA SER A 70 -5.11 -15.55 9.43
C SER A 70 -4.37 -14.77 10.54
N TYR A 71 -4.27 -13.45 10.43
CA TYR A 71 -3.66 -12.55 11.42
C TYR A 71 -4.68 -11.67 12.16
N PHE A 72 -5.72 -11.22 11.47
CA PHE A 72 -6.68 -10.23 11.96
C PHE A 72 -8.09 -10.76 11.77
N THR A 73 -8.79 -11.06 12.87
CA THR A 73 -10.16 -11.58 12.79
C THR A 73 -11.18 -10.47 12.65
N GLY A 74 -12.15 -10.64 11.75
CA GLY A 74 -13.30 -9.75 11.64
C GLY A 74 -13.02 -8.49 10.83
N GLY A 75 -12.16 -8.60 9.82
CA GLY A 75 -11.98 -7.53 8.85
C GLY A 75 -13.14 -7.43 7.86
N PHE A 76 -13.16 -6.31 7.14
CA PHE A 76 -14.07 -6.03 6.05
C PHE A 76 -13.28 -5.81 4.77
N ALA A 77 -13.76 -6.38 3.68
CA ALA A 77 -13.17 -6.24 2.36
C ALA A 77 -14.11 -5.49 1.42
N TYR A 78 -13.55 -4.55 0.65
CA TYR A 78 -14.27 -3.71 -0.29
C TYR A 78 -13.56 -3.70 -1.64
N CYS A 79 -14.38 -3.63 -2.68
CA CYS A 79 -13.94 -3.43 -4.05
C CYS A 79 -14.64 -2.16 -4.56
N LEU A 80 -13.87 -1.09 -4.73
CA LEU A 80 -14.35 0.21 -5.16
C LEU A 80 -14.06 0.42 -6.65
N GLY A 81 -15.06 0.85 -7.40
CA GLY A 81 -14.98 1.10 -8.83
C GLY A 81 -15.66 0.02 -9.70
N PRO A 82 -15.73 0.22 -11.02
CA PRO A 82 -16.48 -0.64 -11.92
C PRO A 82 -15.79 -1.99 -12.14
N VAL A 83 -16.57 -3.07 -12.24
CA VAL A 83 -16.05 -4.45 -12.38
C VAL A 83 -15.08 -4.61 -13.57
N ASN A 84 -15.39 -3.96 -14.70
CA ASN A 84 -14.66 -4.08 -15.97
C ASN A 84 -13.68 -2.93 -16.21
N GLN A 85 -13.39 -2.12 -15.19
CA GLN A 85 -12.46 -0.99 -15.30
C GLN A 85 -11.48 -1.01 -14.12
N ASP A 86 -10.82 0.13 -13.91
CA ASP A 86 -9.95 0.34 -12.78
C ASP A 86 -10.70 0.25 -11.46
N ARG A 87 -10.13 -0.57 -10.56
CA ARG A 87 -10.69 -0.87 -9.26
C ARG A 87 -9.66 -0.70 -8.19
N TRP A 88 -10.13 -0.33 -7.02
CA TRP A 88 -9.33 -0.23 -5.81
C TRP A 88 -9.87 -1.19 -4.77
N PHE A 89 -8.99 -2.05 -4.30
CA PHE A 89 -9.28 -3.06 -3.28
C PHE A 89 -8.85 -2.53 -1.93
N LEU A 90 -9.68 -2.76 -0.91
CA LEU A 90 -9.41 -2.38 0.47
C LEU A 90 -9.83 -3.50 1.40
N TYR A 91 -8.89 -4.02 2.17
CA TYR A 91 -9.17 -4.75 3.39
C TYR A 91 -8.92 -3.82 4.57
N THR A 92 -9.86 -3.78 5.51
CA THR A 92 -9.75 -2.98 6.73
C THR A 92 -10.25 -3.74 7.94
N MET A 93 -9.59 -3.54 9.07
CA MET A 93 -10.06 -4.00 10.37
C MET A 93 -9.85 -2.86 11.36
N VAL A 94 -10.84 -2.58 12.20
CA VAL A 94 -10.78 -1.53 13.22
C VAL A 94 -11.33 -2.10 14.52
N ALA A 95 -10.54 -2.06 15.59
CA ALA A 95 -10.98 -2.55 16.90
C ALA A 95 -12.11 -1.66 17.46
N PRO A 96 -13.11 -2.18 18.19
CA PRO A 96 -14.25 -1.41 18.68
C PRO A 96 -13.90 -0.20 19.57
N GLN A 97 -12.73 -0.22 20.21
CA GLN A 97 -12.25 0.82 21.12
C GLN A 97 -11.30 1.83 20.43
N ALA A 98 -11.20 1.78 19.09
CA ALA A 98 -10.19 2.47 18.30
C ALA A 98 -10.57 3.88 17.82
N ALA A 99 -11.38 4.63 18.58
CA ALA A 99 -11.57 6.04 18.23
C ALA A 99 -10.21 6.74 18.35
N LEU A 100 -9.60 7.08 17.21
CA LEU A 100 -8.36 7.84 17.21
C LEU A 100 -8.64 9.19 17.89
N PRO A 101 -7.78 9.64 18.82
CA PRO A 101 -8.00 10.89 19.53
C PRO A 101 -7.80 12.14 18.64
N TYR A 102 -7.47 11.94 17.35
CA TYR A 102 -7.19 12.99 16.37
C TYR A 102 -7.73 12.62 14.98
N PRO A 103 -8.04 13.62 14.13
CA PRO A 103 -8.41 13.38 12.74
C PRO A 103 -7.23 12.78 11.96
N ASP A 104 -7.48 11.73 11.17
CA ASP A 104 -6.50 11.11 10.27
C ASP A 104 -7.10 11.01 8.86
N HIS A 105 -6.35 11.48 7.87
CA HIS A 105 -6.76 11.54 6.48
C HIS A 105 -5.63 11.06 5.58
N THR A 106 -5.97 10.28 4.55
CA THR A 106 -5.03 9.82 3.52
C THR A 106 -5.63 10.06 2.14
N LEU A 107 -4.86 10.72 1.26
CA LEU A 107 -5.21 10.90 -0.15
C LEU A 107 -4.23 10.10 -1.01
N GLU A 108 -4.74 9.26 -1.90
CA GLU A 108 -3.94 8.57 -2.92
C GLU A 108 -4.38 9.03 -4.31
N ILE A 109 -3.43 9.55 -5.10
CA ILE A 109 -3.62 9.85 -6.53
C ILE A 109 -2.85 8.78 -7.31
N LEU A 110 -3.58 7.91 -8.01
CA LEU A 110 -3.04 6.78 -8.75
C LEU A 110 -3.18 7.08 -10.24
N MET A 111 -2.06 7.28 -10.92
CA MET A 111 -2.03 7.73 -12.31
C MET A 111 -1.52 6.61 -13.22
N THR A 112 -2.14 6.47 -14.38
CA THR A 112 -1.73 5.61 -15.50
C THR A 112 -1.70 6.45 -16.77
N GLU A 113 -1.08 5.93 -17.84
CA GLU A 113 -1.06 6.60 -19.15
C GLU A 113 -0.48 8.02 -19.09
N ILE A 114 0.55 8.20 -18.25
CA ILE A 114 1.30 9.45 -18.17
C ILE A 114 1.99 9.68 -19.53
N PRO A 115 1.90 10.89 -20.14
CA PRO A 115 2.51 11.16 -21.43
C PRO A 115 4.01 10.85 -21.46
N ASP A 116 4.49 10.27 -22.57
CA ASP A 116 5.89 9.83 -22.71
C ASP A 116 6.89 10.96 -22.49
N GLU A 117 6.55 12.19 -22.93
CA GLU A 117 7.35 13.40 -22.71
C GLU A 117 7.54 13.74 -21.22
N VAL A 118 6.55 13.44 -20.39
CA VAL A 118 6.63 13.62 -18.93
C VAL A 118 7.41 12.46 -18.30
N VAL A 119 7.17 11.23 -18.74
CA VAL A 119 7.89 10.03 -18.24
C VAL A 119 9.39 10.13 -18.54
N ALA A 120 9.76 10.63 -19.73
CA ALA A 120 11.14 10.77 -20.17
C ALA A 120 11.99 11.65 -19.24
N LEU A 121 11.36 12.62 -18.55
CA LEU A 121 12.03 13.48 -17.57
C LEU A 121 12.60 12.66 -16.41
N PHE A 122 12.02 11.52 -16.06
CA PHE A 122 12.46 10.68 -14.96
C PHE A 122 13.46 9.59 -15.38
N SER A 123 14.20 9.81 -16.48
CA SER A 123 15.20 8.89 -17.00
C SER A 123 16.63 9.37 -16.74
N ARG A 124 17.59 8.43 -16.74
CA ARG A 124 19.03 8.75 -16.59
C ARG A 124 19.62 9.55 -17.75
N ASN A 125 18.93 9.64 -18.88
CA ASN A 125 19.36 10.44 -20.01
C ASN A 125 19.05 11.93 -19.79
N VAL A 126 18.09 12.24 -18.91
CA VAL A 126 17.64 13.61 -18.62
C VAL A 126 18.14 14.07 -17.26
N CYS A 127 18.04 13.23 -16.22
CA CYS A 127 18.52 13.55 -14.88
C CYS A 127 19.78 12.78 -14.50
N LEU A 128 20.67 13.45 -13.77
CA LEU A 128 21.80 12.80 -13.11
C LEU A 128 21.35 12.02 -11.85
N ASP A 129 20.46 12.61 -11.06
CA ASP A 129 19.99 12.06 -9.80
C ASP A 129 18.55 12.51 -9.45
N GLY A 130 18.09 12.12 -8.26
CA GLY A 130 16.75 12.46 -7.79
C GLY A 130 16.56 13.93 -7.39
N ALA A 131 17.63 14.69 -7.12
CA ALA A 131 17.52 16.12 -6.86
C ALA A 131 17.34 16.88 -8.18
N ASP A 132 18.10 16.49 -9.19
CA ASP A 132 18.03 17.04 -10.55
C ASP A 132 16.62 16.86 -11.16
N CYS A 133 16.06 15.65 -11.06
CA CYS A 133 14.69 15.35 -11.52
C CYS A 133 13.57 16.18 -10.90
N ARG A 134 13.81 16.89 -9.79
CA ARG A 134 12.80 17.80 -9.19
C ARG A 134 12.81 19.19 -9.81
N MET A 135 13.90 19.55 -10.47
CA MET A 135 14.14 20.89 -11.01
C MET A 135 13.83 20.96 -12.51
N VAL A 136 13.75 19.81 -13.20
CA VAL A 136 13.41 19.75 -14.63
C VAL A 136 11.93 20.11 -14.83
N VAL A 137 11.68 21.11 -15.64
CA VAL A 137 10.33 21.58 -15.99
C VAL A 137 10.13 21.49 -17.49
N LEU A 138 8.97 21.00 -17.93
CA LEU A 138 8.56 21.16 -19.32
C LEU A 138 8.30 22.65 -19.55
N ILE A 139 9.14 23.28 -20.36
CA ILE A 139 8.86 24.62 -20.87
C ILE A 139 7.85 24.42 -22.00
N HIS A 140 6.62 24.90 -21.80
CA HIS A 140 5.58 24.99 -22.83
C HIS A 140 5.65 26.34 -23.53
#